data_AF-A0A934CCY8-F1
#
_entry.id   AF-A0A934CCY8-F1
#
_cell.length_a   1.000
_cell.length_b   1.000
_cell.length_c   1.000
_cell.angle_alpha   90.00
_cell.angle_beta   90.00
_cell.angle_gamma   90.00
#
_symmetry.space_group_name_H-M   'P 1'
#
loop_
_entity.id
_entity.type
_entity.pdbx_description
1 polymer ?
#
loop_
_entity_poly.entity_id
_entity_poly.type
_entity_poly.pdbx_seq_one_letter_code
_entity_poly.pdbx_strand_id
1 'polypeptide(L)'
;MYVINILAEEGPNTELAWLLYLALGFFLLIIIVGWLTSRRSAEQAEAGHESRVHSIAIQPDDLTVIEGIGPKVAKALKEAGIHSFADLAKANAASVQKILDAAGLQMLNPEGWIEQAKLAAKGDMDGLKKLQSEMKGGRIK
;
A
#
# COMPACT_ATOMS: atom_id res chain seq x y z
N MET A 1 36.33 -72.23 -44.66
CA MET A 1 35.79 -72.67 -43.36
C MET A 1 35.42 -71.40 -42.62
N TYR A 2 34.12 -71.17 -42.41
CA TYR A 2 33.57 -70.06 -41.62
C TYR A 2 34.12 -70.12 -40.19
N VAL A 3 34.36 -68.99 -39.50
CA VAL A 3 33.42 -68.34 -38.57
C VAL A 3 33.93 -66.92 -38.26
N ILE A 4 33.10 -65.91 -38.52
CA ILE A 4 33.32 -64.52 -38.09
C ILE A 4 32.74 -64.41 -36.67
N ASN A 5 33.56 -63.91 -35.75
CA ASN A 5 33.19 -63.48 -34.41
C ASN A 5 32.53 -62.09 -34.46
N ILE A 6 31.88 -61.71 -33.36
CA ILE A 6 31.51 -60.35 -32.92
C ILE A 6 29.99 -60.07 -32.88
N LEU A 7 29.42 -60.47 -31.73
CA LEU A 7 28.65 -59.63 -30.80
C LEU A 7 28.15 -58.28 -31.35
N ALA A 8 26.87 -58.22 -31.72
CA ALA A 8 26.11 -56.98 -31.73
C ALA A 8 25.53 -56.78 -30.32
N GLU A 9 26.23 -56.01 -29.49
CA GLU A 9 25.70 -55.46 -28.26
C GLU A 9 25.15 -54.06 -28.61
N GLU A 10 23.82 -53.95 -28.64
CA GLU A 10 23.08 -52.74 -28.99
C GLU A 10 23.36 -51.64 -27.94
N GLY A 11 24.40 -50.84 -28.16
CA GLY A 11 24.74 -49.69 -27.31
C GLY A 11 23.64 -48.63 -27.30
N PRO A 12 23.50 -47.84 -26.22
CA PRO A 12 22.39 -46.89 -26.08
C PRO A 12 22.41 -45.86 -27.21
N ASN A 13 21.29 -45.81 -27.95
CA ASN A 13 21.09 -44.91 -29.09
C ASN A 13 21.41 -43.45 -28.73
N THR A 14 22.57 -42.99 -29.16
CA THR A 14 23.06 -41.62 -28.94
C THR A 14 22.14 -40.57 -29.57
N GLU A 15 21.37 -40.97 -30.58
CA GLU A 15 20.29 -40.20 -31.20
C GLU A 15 19.23 -39.72 -30.18
N LEU A 16 18.89 -40.56 -29.19
CA LEU A 16 17.96 -40.20 -28.11
C LEU A 16 18.66 -39.48 -26.95
N ALA A 17 19.97 -39.72 -26.75
CA ALA A 17 20.75 -39.09 -25.69
C ALA A 17 20.87 -37.57 -25.90
N TRP A 18 21.06 -37.11 -27.15
CA TRP A 18 21.06 -35.68 -27.48
C TRP A 18 19.73 -34.99 -27.17
N LEU A 19 18.60 -35.66 -27.42
CA LEU A 19 17.27 -35.14 -27.10
C LEU A 19 17.05 -35.02 -25.58
N LEU A 20 17.62 -35.94 -24.79
CA LEU A 20 17.60 -35.84 -23.32
C LEU A 20 18.41 -34.64 -22.81
N TYR A 21 19.59 -34.38 -23.38
CA TYR A 21 20.39 -33.19 -23.02
C TYR A 21 19.69 -31.88 -23.44
N LEU A 22 19.01 -31.87 -24.59
CA LEU A 22 18.24 -30.71 -25.06
C LEU A 22 17.01 -30.42 -24.18
N ALA A 23 16.27 -31.46 -23.80
CA ALA A 23 15.13 -31.35 -22.88
C ALA A 23 15.58 -30.92 -21.47
N LEU A 24 16.68 -31.48 -20.97
CA LEU A 24 17.25 -31.10 -19.67
C LEU A 24 17.72 -29.65 -19.66
N GLY A 25 18.33 -29.17 -20.75
CA GLY A 25 18.72 -27.77 -20.91
C GLY A 25 17.54 -26.80 -20.87
N PHE A 26 16.45 -27.12 -21.56
CA PHE A 26 15.23 -26.30 -21.54
C PHE A 26 14.56 -26.28 -20.17
N PHE A 27 14.52 -27.43 -19.48
CA PHE A 27 13.99 -27.52 -18.12
C PHE A 27 14.78 -26.69 -17.12
N LEU A 28 16.12 -26.75 -17.17
CA LEU A 28 16.99 -25.91 -16.35
C LEU A 28 16.86 -24.43 -16.71
N LEU A 29 16.68 -24.10 -17.99
CA LEU A 29 16.45 -22.73 -18.44
C LEU A 29 15.13 -22.18 -17.87
N ILE A 30 14.04 -22.95 -17.86
CA ILE A 30 12.77 -22.54 -17.24
C ILE A 30 12.95 -22.33 -15.73
N ILE A 31 13.70 -23.18 -15.03
CA ILE A 31 13.98 -23.00 -13.60
C ILE A 31 14.79 -21.73 -13.35
N ILE A 32 15.81 -21.46 -14.17
CA ILE A 32 16.65 -20.26 -14.05
C ILE A 32 15.84 -19.00 -14.37
N VAL A 33 15.02 -19.02 -15.42
CA VAL A 33 14.12 -17.90 -15.78
C VAL A 33 13.03 -17.70 -14.73
N GLY A 34 12.47 -18.78 -14.19
CA GLY A 34 11.52 -18.76 -13.08
C GLY A 34 12.15 -18.18 -11.81
N TRP A 35 13.39 -18.56 -11.50
CA TRP A 35 14.15 -18.04 -10.36
C TRP A 35 14.60 -16.58 -10.57
N LEU A 36 14.99 -16.21 -11.79
CA LEU A 36 15.34 -14.84 -12.18
C LEU A 36 14.13 -13.91 -12.14
N THR A 37 12.95 -14.40 -12.52
CA THR A 37 11.68 -13.67 -12.44
C THR A 37 11.17 -13.57 -11.00
N SER A 38 11.44 -14.57 -10.16
CA SER A 38 11.02 -14.62 -8.76
C SER A 38 11.80 -13.67 -7.84
N ARG A 39 13.09 -13.39 -8.13
CA ARG A 39 13.88 -12.37 -7.40
C ARG A 39 13.29 -10.96 -7.47
N ARG A 40 12.54 -10.63 -8.53
CA ARG A 40 11.88 -9.32 -8.67
C ARG A 40 10.74 -9.12 -7.65
N SER A 41 10.14 -10.21 -7.18
CA SER A 41 9.06 -10.19 -6.17
C SER A 41 9.58 -9.87 -4.77
N ALA A 42 10.82 -10.29 -4.46
CA ALA A 42 11.47 -9.96 -3.18
C ALA A 42 11.93 -8.49 -3.15
N GLU A 43 12.44 -7.95 -4.26
CA GLU A 43 12.88 -6.56 -4.34
C GLU A 43 11.71 -5.56 -4.42
N GLN A 44 10.55 -5.98 -4.94
CA GLN A 44 9.31 -5.17 -4.92
C GLN A 44 8.59 -5.18 -3.56
N ALA A 45 8.94 -6.09 -2.65
CA ALA A 45 8.44 -6.04 -1.27
C ALA A 45 9.15 -4.95 -0.43
N GLU A 46 10.39 -4.60 -0.77
CA GLU A 46 11.15 -3.55 -0.07
C GLU A 46 11.06 -2.18 -0.80
N ALA A 47 10.98 -2.16 -2.14
CA ALA A 47 10.73 -0.92 -2.88
C ALA A 47 9.29 -0.36 -2.76
N GLY A 48 8.36 -1.15 -2.20
CA GLY A 48 6.99 -0.71 -1.89
C GLY A 48 6.86 0.13 -0.62
N HIS A 49 7.90 0.19 0.23
CA HIS A 49 7.84 0.94 1.48
C HIS A 49 8.43 2.36 1.40
N GLU A 50 9.29 2.64 0.41
CA GLU A 50 9.92 3.97 0.25
C GLU A 50 9.29 4.85 -0.85
N SER A 51 8.35 4.33 -1.65
CA SER A 51 7.53 5.15 -2.56
C SER A 51 6.21 5.62 -1.93
N ARG A 52 6.16 5.73 -0.59
CA ARG A 52 5.15 6.54 0.14
C ARG A 52 5.75 7.79 0.77
N VAL A 53 6.89 8.27 0.27
CA VAL A 53 7.01 9.73 0.12
C VAL A 53 6.08 10.09 -1.01
N HIS A 54 4.79 10.16 -0.65
CA HIS A 54 3.77 10.87 -1.40
C HIS A 54 4.47 12.13 -1.88
N SER A 55 4.57 12.27 -3.19
CA SER A 55 4.96 13.53 -3.81
C SER A 55 4.35 14.63 -2.96
N ILE A 56 5.20 15.58 -2.50
CA ILE A 56 4.74 16.84 -1.94
C ILE A 56 4.12 17.62 -3.12
N ALA A 57 3.06 17.06 -3.71
CA ALA A 57 2.00 17.84 -4.27
C ALA A 57 1.38 18.48 -3.03
N ILE A 58 1.51 19.79 -2.93
CA ILE A 58 0.85 20.66 -1.95
C ILE A 58 -0.66 20.69 -2.30
N GLN A 59 -1.23 19.52 -2.58
CA GLN A 59 -2.66 19.38 -2.72
C GLN A 59 -3.23 19.35 -1.31
N PRO A 60 -4.17 20.25 -1.00
CA PRO A 60 -4.83 20.22 0.29
C PRO A 60 -5.51 18.87 0.49
N ASP A 61 -5.33 18.27 1.67
CA ASP A 61 -6.00 17.02 2.00
C ASP A 61 -7.53 17.22 2.00
N ASP A 62 -8.24 16.13 1.72
CA ASP A 62 -9.68 16.10 1.89
C ASP A 62 -10.05 15.84 3.35
N LEU A 63 -10.17 16.93 4.12
CA LEU A 63 -10.58 16.87 5.52
C LEU A 63 -11.96 16.23 5.74
N THR A 64 -12.79 16.05 4.69
CA THR A 64 -14.11 15.39 4.83
C THR A 64 -14.02 13.90 5.11
N VAL A 65 -12.83 13.30 5.00
CA VAL A 65 -12.53 11.92 5.45
C VAL A 65 -12.72 11.76 6.97
N ILE A 66 -12.61 12.86 7.73
CA ILE A 66 -12.82 12.88 9.18
C ILE A 66 -14.32 12.97 9.48
N GLU A 67 -14.81 12.06 10.31
CA GLU A 67 -16.21 12.01 10.69
C GLU A 67 -16.62 13.28 11.45
N GLY A 68 -17.71 13.90 10.99
CA GLY A 68 -18.20 15.18 11.51
C GLY A 68 -17.70 16.41 10.74
N ILE A 69 -16.71 16.26 9.86
CA ILE A 69 -16.26 17.33 8.94
C ILE A 69 -17.01 17.24 7.62
N GLY A 70 -18.07 18.05 7.48
CA GLY A 70 -18.74 18.25 6.19
C GLY A 70 -18.05 19.30 5.30
N PRO A 71 -18.48 19.48 4.03
CA PRO A 71 -17.87 20.43 3.09
C PRO A 71 -17.78 21.86 3.62
N LYS A 72 -18.79 22.31 4.39
CA LYS A 72 -18.82 23.66 5.00
C LYS A 72 -17.75 23.82 6.09
N VAL A 73 -17.55 22.78 6.91
CA VAL A 73 -16.51 22.76 7.95
C VAL A 73 -15.13 22.74 7.28
N ALA A 74 -14.93 21.84 6.33
CA ALA A 74 -13.67 21.74 5.60
C ALA A 74 -13.29 23.08 4.94
N LYS A 75 -14.27 23.80 4.39
CA LYS A 75 -14.05 25.15 3.86
C LYS A 75 -13.61 26.15 4.95
N ALA A 76 -14.33 26.21 6.07
CA ALA A 76 -13.97 27.11 7.17
C ALA A 76 -12.57 26.83 7.74
N LEU A 77 -12.20 25.56 7.86
CA LEU A 77 -10.86 25.14 8.29
C LEU A 77 -9.78 25.58 7.29
N LYS A 78 -10.02 25.39 5.99
CA LYS A 78 -9.09 25.85 4.93
C LYS A 78 -8.93 27.37 4.92
N GLU A 79 -10.02 28.12 5.10
CA GLU A 79 -9.98 29.59 5.21
C GLU A 79 -9.18 30.06 6.44
N ALA A 80 -9.15 29.24 7.49
CA ALA A 80 -8.35 29.47 8.69
C ALA A 80 -6.91 28.92 8.63
N GLY A 81 -6.46 28.42 7.47
CA GLY A 81 -5.10 27.93 7.27
C GLY A 81 -4.86 26.45 7.58
N ILE A 82 -5.92 25.68 7.85
CA ILE A 82 -5.84 24.23 8.06
C ILE A 82 -6.14 23.54 6.73
N HIS A 83 -5.09 23.17 5.99
CA HIS A 83 -5.20 22.63 4.64
C HIS A 83 -4.94 21.12 4.57
N SER A 84 -4.34 20.54 5.60
CA SER A 84 -3.94 19.12 5.64
C SER A 84 -4.40 18.41 6.90
N PHE A 85 -4.42 17.07 6.87
CA PHE A 85 -4.60 16.24 8.06
C PHE A 85 -3.50 16.54 9.09
N ALA A 86 -2.28 16.83 8.63
CA ALA A 86 -1.16 17.17 9.50
C ALA A 86 -1.38 18.52 10.22
N ASP A 87 -1.96 19.51 9.54
CA ASP A 87 -2.31 20.81 10.17
C ASP A 87 -3.37 20.62 11.25
N LEU A 88 -4.42 19.85 10.93
CA LEU A 88 -5.51 19.58 11.87
C LEU A 88 -5.05 18.71 13.05
N ALA A 89 -4.15 17.75 12.83
CA ALA A 89 -3.56 16.91 13.87
C ALA A 89 -2.68 17.72 14.86
N LYS A 90 -2.10 18.84 14.41
CA LYS A 90 -1.31 19.76 15.24
C LYS A 90 -2.17 20.85 15.90
N ALA A 91 -3.38 21.09 15.39
CA ALA A 91 -4.31 22.03 15.97
C ALA A 91 -4.81 21.53 17.33
N ASN A 92 -5.25 22.45 18.18
CA ASN A 92 -5.92 22.12 19.43
C ASN A 92 -7.44 22.28 19.28
N ALA A 93 -8.23 21.50 20.03
CA ALA A 93 -9.69 21.45 19.86
C ALA A 93 -10.33 22.81 20.11
N ALA A 94 -9.80 23.60 21.06
CA ALA A 94 -10.30 24.94 21.36
C ALA A 94 -10.07 25.95 20.21
N SER A 95 -8.93 25.87 19.51
CA SER A 95 -8.63 26.68 18.33
C SER A 95 -9.54 26.28 17.17
N VAL A 96 -9.76 24.98 16.97
CA VAL A 96 -10.73 24.50 15.98
C VAL A 96 -12.13 24.98 16.31
N GLN A 97 -12.55 24.91 17.58
CA GLN A 97 -13.84 25.43 18.03
C GLN A 97 -13.99 26.93 17.74
N LYS A 98 -12.95 27.75 18.00
CA LYS A 98 -12.99 29.19 17.65
C LYS A 98 -13.18 29.45 16.16
N ILE A 99 -12.58 28.62 15.30
CA ILE A 99 -12.79 28.71 13.84
C ILE A 99 -14.24 28.38 13.49
N LEU A 100 -14.79 27.34 14.10
CA LEU A 100 -16.19 26.96 13.91
C LEU A 100 -17.14 28.06 14.40
N ASP A 101 -16.88 28.65 15.56
CA ASP A 101 -17.69 29.71 16.14
C ASP A 101 -17.72 30.94 15.21
N ALA A 102 -16.56 31.34 14.69
CA ALA A 102 -16.44 32.42 13.71
C ALA A 102 -17.20 32.12 12.40
N ALA A 103 -17.31 30.85 12.02
CA ALA A 103 -18.04 30.38 10.85
C ALA A 103 -19.55 30.11 11.11
N GLY A 104 -20.04 30.37 12.33
CA GLY A 104 -21.43 30.09 12.73
C GLY A 104 -21.75 28.59 12.86
N LEU A 105 -20.75 27.77 13.16
CA LEU A 105 -20.80 26.30 13.27
C LEU A 105 -20.62 25.79 14.71
N GLN A 106 -20.91 26.64 15.70
CA GLN A 106 -20.75 26.41 17.14
C GLN A 106 -21.38 25.12 17.71
N MET A 107 -22.34 24.51 16.97
CA MET A 107 -23.02 23.27 17.40
C MET A 107 -22.21 21.99 17.15
N LEU A 108 -21.10 22.07 16.43
CA LEU A 108 -20.23 20.92 16.13
C LEU A 108 -19.19 20.72 17.22
N ASN A 109 -18.77 19.46 17.46
CA ASN A 109 -17.72 19.13 18.42
C ASN A 109 -16.43 18.68 17.70
N PRO A 110 -15.32 19.43 17.78
CA PRO A 110 -14.06 19.09 17.15
C PRO A 110 -13.16 18.14 17.97
N GLU A 111 -13.53 17.75 19.19
CA GLU A 111 -12.69 16.91 20.07
C GLU A 111 -12.23 15.61 19.40
N GLY A 112 -13.13 14.94 18.66
CA GLY A 112 -12.83 13.70 17.96
C GLY A 112 -12.03 13.87 16.67
N TRP A 113 -11.93 15.08 16.13
CA TRP A 113 -11.32 15.32 14.82
C TRP A 113 -9.80 15.26 14.85
N ILE A 114 -9.18 15.64 15.97
CA ILE A 114 -7.71 15.66 16.10
C ILE A 114 -7.14 14.24 16.07
N GLU A 115 -7.75 13.32 16.81
CA GLU A 115 -7.29 11.92 16.83
C GLU A 115 -7.48 11.23 15.48
N GLN A 116 -8.62 11.47 14.82
CA GLN A 116 -8.85 11.01 13.45
C GLN A 116 -7.84 11.62 12.46
N ALA A 117 -7.55 12.92 12.57
CA ALA A 117 -6.56 13.59 11.74
C ALA A 117 -5.15 13.03 11.94
N LYS A 118 -4.77 12.65 13.17
CA LYS A 118 -3.47 11.99 13.44
C LYS A 118 -3.34 10.65 12.72
N LEU A 119 -4.42 9.86 12.65
CA LEU A 119 -4.43 8.59 11.92
C LEU A 119 -4.38 8.83 10.41
N ALA A 120 -5.21 9.76 9.90
CA ALA A 120 -5.22 10.14 8.49
C ALA A 120 -3.87 10.70 8.02
N ALA A 121 -3.22 11.55 8.83
CA ALA A 121 -1.90 12.13 8.53
C ALA A 121 -0.79 11.07 8.48
N LYS A 122 -0.95 9.94 9.19
CA LYS A 122 -0.04 8.79 9.12
C LYS A 122 -0.37 7.85 7.95
N GLY A 123 -1.45 8.10 7.21
CA GLY A 123 -1.98 7.20 6.20
C GLY A 123 -2.59 5.91 6.78
N ASP A 124 -2.88 5.88 8.08
CA ASP A 124 -3.49 4.74 8.77
C ASP A 124 -5.02 4.78 8.63
N MET A 125 -5.48 4.46 7.42
CA MET A 125 -6.91 4.48 7.09
C MET A 125 -7.68 3.33 7.77
N ASP A 126 -7.02 2.22 8.07
CA ASP A 126 -7.64 1.10 8.78
C ASP A 126 -7.85 1.42 10.26
N GLY A 127 -6.84 2.01 10.91
CA GLY A 127 -6.96 2.56 12.25
C GLY A 127 -8.02 3.64 12.33
N LEU A 128 -8.10 4.53 11.34
CA LEU A 128 -9.14 5.55 11.25
C LEU A 128 -10.54 4.93 11.19
N LYS A 129 -10.78 3.97 10.30
CA LYS A 129 -12.07 3.28 10.19
C LYS A 129 -12.46 2.55 11.47
N LYS A 130 -11.49 1.92 12.14
CA LYS A 130 -11.70 1.27 13.42
C LYS A 130 -12.13 2.28 14.48
N LEU A 131 -11.41 3.39 14.60
CA LEU A 131 -11.75 4.49 15.51
C LEU A 131 -13.17 5.04 15.22
N GLN A 132 -13.51 5.30 13.96
CA GLN A 132 -14.83 5.77 13.55
C GLN A 132 -15.94 4.76 13.88
N SER A 133 -15.68 3.47 13.69
CA SER A 133 -16.65 2.40 14.01
C SER A 133 -16.91 2.29 15.52
N GLU A 134 -15.91 2.61 16.35
CA GLU A 134 -16.02 2.64 17.81
C GLU A 134 -16.72 3.93 18.30
N MET A 135 -16.56 5.03 17.56
CA MET A 135 -17.16 6.35 17.83
C MET A 135 -18.47 6.52 17.05
N LYS A 136 -19.62 6.07 17.57
CA LYS A 136 -20.92 6.40 16.92
C LYS A 136 -21.11 7.92 16.86
N GLY A 137 -20.99 8.53 15.67
CA GLY A 137 -21.31 9.95 15.46
C GLY A 137 -20.29 10.92 16.05
N GLY A 138 -19.02 10.52 16.20
CA GLY A 138 -17.96 11.39 16.72
C GLY A 138 -17.97 11.65 18.24
N ARG A 139 -18.71 10.86 19.05
CA ARG A 139 -18.69 10.94 20.52
C ARG A 139 -18.24 9.60 21.12
N ILE A 140 -17.31 9.66 22.09
CA ILE A 140 -16.91 8.49 22.87
C ILE A 140 -18.11 8.04 23.72
N LYS A 141 -18.37 6.73 23.73
CA LYS A 141 -19.44 6.11 24.52
C LYS A 141 -19.24 6.31 26.02
#